data_AF-A0A950FJQ3-F1
#
_entry.id   AF-A0A950FJQ3-F1
#
_cell.length_a   1.000
_cell.length_b   1.000
_cell.length_c   1.000
_cell.angle_alpha   90.00
_cell.angle_beta   90.00
_cell.angle_gamma   90.00
#
_symmetry.space_group_name_H-M   'P 1'
#
loop_
_entity.id
_entity.type
_entity.pdbx_description
1 polymer ?
#
loop_
_entity_poly.entity_id
_entity_poly.type
_entity_poly.pdbx_seq_one_letter_code
_entity_poly.pdbx_strand_id
1 'polypeptide(L)'
;MLIRDYNRSDAAAITRLFYETVRNVNLQDYSEQQVCAWAPAVPDSQIWHSRMSERCTLVAEENGQIIAFAELESDGHLDMFYCRKDAIRRGVGR
;
A
#
# COMPACT_ATOMS: atom_id res chain seq x y z
N MET A 1 2.53 0.79 -17.03
CA MET A 1 2.62 1.23 -15.63
C MET A 1 2.84 2.73 -15.60
N LEU A 2 2.06 3.46 -14.79
CA LEU A 2 2.17 4.90 -14.56
C LEU A 2 2.33 5.13 -13.05
N ILE A 3 3.27 5.97 -12.65
CA ILE A 3 3.37 6.47 -11.27
C ILE A 3 2.73 7.84 -11.24
N ARG A 4 1.82 8.05 -10.29
CA ARG A 4 1.11 9.32 -10.12
C ARG A 4 0.86 9.60 -8.65
N ASP A 5 0.54 10.85 -8.37
CA ASP A 5 0.09 11.24 -7.03
C ASP A 5 -1.18 10.48 -6.65
N TYR A 6 -1.26 10.15 -5.36
CA TYR A 6 -2.45 9.65 -4.73
C TYR A 6 -3.61 10.65 -4.85
N ASN A 7 -4.82 10.12 -5.04
CA ASN A 7 -6.04 10.89 -4.91
C ASN A 7 -7.08 10.14 -4.05
N ARG A 8 -8.13 10.84 -3.60
CA ARG A 8 -9.16 10.29 -2.70
C ARG A 8 -9.77 8.97 -3.20
N SER A 9 -9.96 8.80 -4.51
CA SER A 9 -10.55 7.57 -5.06
C SER A 9 -9.67 6.33 -4.89
N ASP A 10 -8.37 6.51 -4.67
CA ASP A 10 -7.42 5.41 -4.48
C ASP A 10 -7.50 4.81 -3.07
N ALA A 11 -8.11 5.51 -2.10
CA ALA A 11 -8.09 5.15 -0.68
C ALA A 11 -8.53 3.70 -0.41
N ALA A 12 -9.64 3.29 -1.02
CA ALA A 12 -10.16 1.93 -0.86
C ALA A 12 -9.27 0.87 -1.53
N ALA A 13 -8.61 1.23 -2.63
CA ALA A 13 -7.71 0.32 -3.34
C ALA A 13 -6.43 0.09 -2.53
N ILE A 14 -5.80 1.14 -2.00
CA ILE A 14 -4.54 1.04 -1.26
C ILE A 14 -4.73 0.36 0.11
N THR A 15 -5.83 0.58 0.83
CA THR A 15 -6.08 -0.09 2.12
C THR A 15 -6.27 -1.59 1.94
N ARG A 16 -7.01 -1.98 0.90
CA ARG A 16 -7.19 -3.40 0.54
C ARG A 16 -5.87 -4.02 0.08
N LEU A 17 -5.11 -3.32 -0.76
CA LEU A 17 -3.79 -3.76 -1.22
C LEU A 17 -2.85 -3.99 -0.03
N PHE A 18 -2.76 -3.03 0.90
CA PHE A 18 -1.98 -3.16 2.14
C PHE A 18 -2.38 -4.42 2.92
N TYR A 19 -3.66 -4.56 3.23
CA TYR A 19 -4.18 -5.69 4.01
C TYR A 19 -3.85 -7.01 3.32
N GLU A 20 -4.20 -7.15 2.03
CA GLU A 20 -3.95 -8.40 1.31
C GLU A 20 -2.46 -8.72 1.19
N THR A 21 -1.61 -7.72 1.04
CA THR A 21 -0.16 -7.91 0.95
C THR A 21 0.39 -8.42 2.27
N VAL A 22 0.07 -7.76 3.39
CA VAL A 22 0.48 -8.21 4.73
C VAL A 22 -0.03 -9.62 5.03
N ARG A 23 -1.27 -9.93 4.65
CA ARG A 23 -1.91 -11.23 4.96
C ARG A 23 -1.48 -12.39 4.06
N ASN A 24 -0.91 -12.14 2.88
CA ASN A 24 -0.58 -13.19 1.90
C ASN A 24 0.91 -13.25 1.56
N VAL A 25 1.57 -12.10 1.39
CA VAL A 25 2.99 -12.05 0.99
C VAL A 25 3.87 -12.16 2.22
N ASN A 26 3.65 -11.30 3.22
CA ASN A 26 4.49 -11.26 4.42
C ASN A 26 4.34 -12.51 5.30
N LEU A 27 3.33 -13.34 5.08
CA LEU A 27 3.20 -14.63 5.78
C LEU A 27 4.38 -15.59 5.49
N GLN A 28 5.18 -15.31 4.45
CA GLN A 28 6.41 -16.06 4.18
C GLN A 28 7.51 -15.82 5.23
N ASP A 29 7.51 -14.65 5.87
CA ASP A 29 8.55 -14.21 6.80
C ASP A 29 8.03 -14.02 8.23
N TYR A 30 6.72 -13.91 8.40
CA TYR A 30 6.05 -13.61 9.67
C TYR A 30 4.98 -14.66 10.00
N SER A 31 4.80 -14.93 11.29
CA SER A 31 3.76 -15.86 11.75
C SER A 31 2.35 -15.30 11.51
N GLU A 32 1.35 -16.18 11.49
CA GLU A 32 -0.07 -15.79 11.39
C GLU A 32 -0.46 -14.76 12.47
N GLN A 33 0.02 -14.94 13.70
CA GLN A 33 -0.23 -14.01 14.79
C GLN A 33 0.37 -12.62 14.51
N GLN A 34 1.60 -12.57 13.98
CA GLN A 34 2.26 -11.32 13.64
C GLN A 34 1.55 -10.59 12.50
N VAL A 35 1.19 -11.28 11.42
CA VAL A 35 0.44 -10.64 10.32
C VAL A 35 -1.00 -10.30 10.73
N CYS A 36 -1.59 -10.98 11.71
CA CYS A 36 -2.89 -10.62 12.30
C CYS A 36 -2.77 -9.35 13.14
N ALA A 37 -1.71 -9.23 13.94
CA ALA A 37 -1.45 -8.03 14.73
C ALA A 37 -1.14 -6.81 13.84
N TRP A 38 -0.42 -7.02 12.73
CA TRP A 38 -0.07 -5.96 11.78
C TRP A 38 -1.28 -5.48 10.97
N ALA A 39 -2.06 -6.41 10.42
CA ALA A 39 -3.23 -6.08 9.60
C ALA A 39 -4.46 -6.89 10.08
N PRO A 40 -5.10 -6.51 11.20
CA PRO A 40 -6.20 -7.28 11.77
C PRO A 40 -7.48 -7.23 10.93
N ALA A 41 -7.67 -6.16 10.16
CA ALA A 41 -8.75 -5.96 9.21
C ALA A 41 -8.28 -5.01 8.09
N VAL A 42 -9.08 -4.88 7.04
CA VAL A 42 -8.86 -3.83 6.02
C VAL A 42 -8.99 -2.47 6.72
N PRO A 43 -7.97 -1.59 6.66
CA PRO A 43 -8.07 -0.27 7.27
C PRO A 43 -9.21 0.56 6.72
N ASP A 44 -9.78 1.42 7.57
CA ASP A 44 -10.79 2.40 7.15
C ASP A 44 -10.18 3.35 6.10
N SER A 45 -10.81 3.40 4.93
CA SER A 45 -10.31 4.19 3.80
C SER A 45 -10.43 5.69 4.02
N GLN A 46 -11.37 6.17 4.85
CA GLN A 46 -11.48 7.59 5.19
C GLN A 46 -10.34 8.01 6.12
N ILE A 47 -10.00 7.18 7.12
CA ILE A 47 -8.87 7.44 8.01
C ILE A 47 -7.56 7.45 7.21
N TRP A 48 -7.36 6.45 6.35
CA TRP A 48 -6.19 6.42 5.47
C TRP A 48 -6.16 7.58 4.49
N HIS A 49 -7.31 8.00 3.95
CA HIS A 49 -7.35 9.16 3.08
C HIS A 49 -6.83 10.42 3.78
N SER A 50 -7.23 10.69 5.03
CA SER A 50 -6.72 11.84 5.78
C SER A 50 -5.19 11.78 5.91
N ARG A 51 -4.63 10.63 6.31
CA ARG A 51 -3.19 10.42 6.42
C ARG A 51 -2.45 10.65 5.09
N MET A 52 -2.90 9.99 4.02
CA MET A 52 -2.22 10.06 2.71
C MET A 52 -2.32 11.43 2.06
N SER A 53 -3.37 12.20 2.38
CA SER A 53 -3.53 13.56 1.84
C SER A 53 -2.60 14.58 2.48
N GLU A 54 -2.05 14.27 3.66
CA GLU A 54 -1.10 15.11 4.41
C GLU A 54 0.36 14.74 4.11
N ARG A 55 0.60 13.65 3.37
CA ARG A 55 1.92 13.07 3.12
C ARG A 55 2.22 13.05 1.62
N CYS A 56 3.48 12.79 1.27
CA CYS A 56 3.85 12.56 -0.11
C CYS A 56 3.52 11.11 -0.47
N THR A 57 2.31 10.89 -1.00
CA THR A 57 1.84 9.54 -1.36
C THR A 57 1.78 9.36 -2.87
N LEU A 58 2.49 8.34 -3.36
CA LEU A 58 2.51 7.94 -4.76
C LEU A 58 1.80 6.60 -4.93
N VAL A 59 1.13 6.43 -6.06
CA VAL A 59 0.55 5.14 -6.47
C VAL A 59 1.11 4.72 -7.82
N ALA A 60 1.35 3.42 -7.98
CA ALA A 60 1.65 2.81 -9.26
C ALA A 60 0.37 2.19 -9.82
N GLU A 61 0.01 2.56 -11.04
CA GLU A 61 -1.17 2.09 -11.75
C GLU A 61 -0.80 1.32 -13.02
N GLU A 62 -1.48 0.21 -13.27
CA GLU A 62 -1.37 -0.56 -14.50
C GLU A 62 -2.76 -1.04 -14.92
N ASN A 63 -3.13 -0.79 -16.19
CA ASN A 63 -4.43 -1.15 -16.75
C ASN A 63 -5.63 -0.65 -15.91
N GLY A 64 -5.55 0.58 -15.39
CA GLY A 64 -6.60 1.18 -14.57
C GLY A 64 -6.69 0.63 -13.14
N GLN A 65 -5.73 -0.18 -12.71
CA GLN A 65 -5.68 -0.74 -11.36
C GLN A 65 -4.44 -0.31 -10.61
N ILE A 66 -4.61 0.03 -9.33
CA ILE A 66 -3.48 0.26 -8.43
C ILE A 66 -2.78 -1.07 -8.15
N ILE A 67 -1.46 -1.09 -8.38
CA ILE A 67 -0.58 -2.24 -8.17
C ILE A 67 0.48 -2.01 -7.09
N ALA A 68 0.72 -0.77 -6.67
CA ALA A 68 1.53 -0.44 -5.49
C ALA A 68 1.23 0.97 -4.98
N PHE A 69 1.64 1.26 -3.75
CA PHE A 69 1.73 2.62 -3.23
C PHE A 69 2.96 2.81 -2.35
N ALA A 70 3.40 4.06 -2.25
CA ALA A 70 4.46 4.52 -1.37
C ALA A 70 3.97 5.77 -0.63
N GLU A 71 4.26 5.89 0.65
CA GLU A 71 4.03 7.10 1.44
C GLU A 71 5.34 7.54 2.08
N LEU A 72 5.68 8.80 1.86
CA LEU A 72 6.87 9.43 2.37
C LEU A 72 6.51 10.57 3.32
N GLU A 73 7.29 10.67 4.38
CA GLU A 73 7.31 11.82 5.28
C GLU A 73 7.98 13.03 4.61
N SER A 74 7.82 14.20 5.23
CA SER A 74 8.33 15.47 4.68
C SER A 74 9.86 15.56 4.64
N ASP A 75 10.56 14.74 5.42
CA ASP A 75 12.01 14.61 5.40
C ASP A 75 12.53 13.57 4.38
N GLY A 76 11.62 12.91 3.66
CA GLY A 76 11.94 11.88 2.69
C GLY A 76 12.02 10.46 3.28
N HIS A 77 11.71 10.27 4.58
CA HIS A 77 11.57 8.93 5.16
C HIS A 77 10.42 8.17 4.49
N LEU A 78 10.69 6.97 3.98
CA LEU A 78 9.69 6.09 3.38
C LEU A 78 9.01 5.29 4.50
N ASP A 79 7.86 5.78 4.99
CA ASP A 79 7.15 5.12 6.10
C ASP A 79 6.36 3.88 5.64
N MET A 80 5.77 3.93 4.43
CA MET A 80 5.05 2.79 3.87
C MET A 80 5.39 2.54 2.42
N PHE A 81 5.61 1.27 2.09
CA PHE A 81 5.75 0.80 0.71
C PHE A 81 5.17 -0.61 0.57
N TYR A 82 4.16 -0.74 -0.30
CA TYR A 82 3.50 -2.03 -0.53
C TYR A 82 3.19 -2.23 -2.02
N CYS A 83 3.51 -3.42 -2.51
CA CYS A 83 3.13 -3.91 -3.84
C CYS A 83 2.04 -4.96 -3.71
N ARG A 84 1.04 -4.92 -4.60
CA ARG A 84 -0.02 -5.91 -4.68
C ARG A 84 0.58 -7.31 -4.83
N LYS A 85 0.00 -8.29 -4.15
CA LYS A 85 0.52 -9.68 -4.06
C LYS A 85 0.82 -10.35 -5.41
N ASP A 86 0.10 -10.00 -6.47
CA ASP A 86 0.25 -10.50 -7.85
C ASP A 86 1.16 -9.62 -8.73
N ALA A 87 1.64 -8.50 -8.20
CA ALA A 87 2.52 -7.55 -8.89
C ALA A 87 3.96 -7.54 -8.34
N ILE A 88 4.27 -8.39 -7.35
CA ILE A 88 5.62 -8.50 -6.78
C ILE A 88 6.63 -9.10 -7.77
N ARG A 89 7.92 -8.84 -7.56
CA ARG A 89 9.04 -9.33 -8.40
C ARG A 89 8.97 -8.90 -9.88
N ARG A 90 8.23 -7.83 -10.18
CA ARG A 90 8.10 -7.24 -11.53
C ARG A 90 8.86 -5.90 -11.69
N GLY A 91 9.63 -5.49 -10.68
CA GLY A 91 10.38 -4.23 -10.69
C GLY A 91 9.56 -2.97 -10.37
N VAL A 92 8.36 -3.11 -9.79
CA VAL A 92 7.47 -1.98 -9.44
C VAL A 92 8.11 -1.03 -8.42
N GLY A 93 8.96 -1.52 -7.52
CA GLY A 93 9.65 -0.74 -6.49
C GLY A 93 11.10 -0.37 -6.81
N ARG A 94 11.51 -0.43 -8.09
CA ARG A 94 12.89 -0.11 -8.51
C ARG A 94 13.04 1.35 -8.91
#